data_AF-A0ABD3CLS3-F1
#
_entry.id   AF-A0ABD3CLS3-F1
#
_cell.length_a   1.000
_cell.length_b   1.000
_cell.length_c   1.000
_cell.angle_alpha   90.00
_cell.angle_beta   90.00
_cell.angle_gamma   90.00
#
_symmetry.space_group_name_H-M   'P 1'
#
loop_
_entity.id
_entity.type
_entity.pdbx_description
1 polymer ?
#
loop_
_entity_poly.entity_id
_entity_poly.type
_entity_poly.pdbx_seq_one_letter_code
_entity_poly.pdbx_strand_id
1 'polypeptide(L)'
;MAPRTELLRPDDFGVVVEGKIYRSAYPLPKYFPFFESLKLRSVICLDSKPYWKNNLEFLESNNIQLIQIGISNGPTGVDTMEIPDKSITEALKVVVDERNHPVLIHCLGGKHRTGCLVGCFRKFQNWGLPAILKEYKQFAGVMSREIDLAFLKRYDAPCLKRQPSSSSSLVGPDSPCCADKLTDAKEFVYPPGDIEIQTRY
;
A
#
# COMPACT_ATOMS: atom_id res chain seq x y z
N MET A 1 -29.22 -20.00 -18.40
CA MET A 1 -28.16 -19.04 -18.05
C MET A 1 -28.34 -18.67 -16.59
N ALA A 2 -27.38 -18.96 -15.72
CA ALA A 2 -27.42 -18.47 -14.35
C ALA A 2 -27.31 -16.93 -14.38
N PRO A 3 -28.06 -16.20 -13.54
CA PRO A 3 -27.95 -14.75 -13.48
C PRO A 3 -26.50 -14.36 -13.14
N ARG A 4 -25.94 -13.36 -13.82
CA ARG A 4 -24.68 -12.73 -13.40
C ARG A 4 -24.93 -12.12 -12.02
N THR A 5 -24.44 -12.78 -10.98
CA THR A 5 -24.47 -12.22 -9.63
C THR A 5 -23.61 -10.97 -9.62
N GLU A 6 -24.22 -9.80 -9.41
CA GLU A 6 -23.47 -8.55 -9.23
C GLU A 6 -22.62 -8.67 -7.96
N LEU A 7 -21.31 -8.58 -8.11
CA LEU A 7 -20.38 -8.66 -6.99
C LEU A 7 -20.49 -7.37 -6.16
N LEU A 8 -20.70 -7.51 -4.86
CA LEU A 8 -20.74 -6.37 -3.94
C LEU A 8 -19.36 -5.69 -3.90
N ARG A 9 -19.35 -4.41 -4.29
CA ARG A 9 -18.13 -3.60 -4.27
C ARG A 9 -17.75 -3.24 -2.82
N PRO A 10 -16.47 -3.40 -2.42
CA PRO A 10 -16.00 -2.95 -1.12
C PRO A 10 -16.13 -1.44 -0.92
N ASP A 11 -16.28 -1.03 0.34
CA ASP A 11 -16.27 0.38 0.68
C ASP A 11 -14.90 1.01 0.39
N ASP A 12 -14.90 2.27 -0.06
CA ASP A 12 -13.71 3.03 -0.45
C ASP A 12 -12.80 2.34 -1.49
N PHE A 13 -13.36 1.39 -2.25
CA PHE A 13 -12.64 0.68 -3.30
C PHE A 13 -12.26 1.63 -4.45
N GLY A 14 -11.02 1.53 -4.91
CA GLY A 14 -10.53 2.27 -6.06
C GLY A 14 -9.40 1.56 -6.80
N VAL A 15 -9.32 1.80 -8.10
CA VAL A 15 -8.19 1.39 -8.94
C VAL A 15 -7.14 2.49 -8.89
N VAL A 16 -5.95 2.17 -8.35
CA VAL A 16 -4.81 3.09 -8.32
C VAL A 16 -4.01 2.98 -9.62
N VAL A 17 -3.76 1.74 -10.05
CA VAL A 17 -3.18 1.39 -11.36
C VAL A 17 -3.93 0.17 -11.88
N GLU A 18 -4.52 0.28 -13.06
CA GLU A 18 -5.34 -0.76 -13.68
C GLU A 18 -4.60 -2.10 -13.76
N GLY A 19 -5.27 -3.18 -13.34
CA GLY A 19 -4.72 -4.53 -13.31
C GLY A 19 -3.58 -4.78 -12.30
N LYS A 20 -3.10 -3.76 -11.56
CA LYS A 20 -1.88 -3.86 -10.74
C LYS A 20 -2.06 -3.44 -9.29
N ILE A 21 -2.63 -2.28 -9.02
CA ILE A 21 -2.68 -1.68 -7.68
C ILE A 21 -4.09 -1.20 -7.39
N TYR A 22 -4.66 -1.72 -6.30
CA TYR A 22 -5.99 -1.38 -5.82
C TYR A 22 -5.91 -0.82 -4.41
N ARG A 23 -6.94 -0.06 -4.01
CA ARG A 23 -7.15 0.40 -2.64
C ARG A 23 -8.56 0.05 -2.17
N SER A 24 -8.77 -0.11 -0.88
CA SER A 24 -10.11 -0.21 -0.27
C SER A 24 -10.11 0.12 1.23
N ALA A 25 -11.30 0.17 1.82
CA ALA A 25 -11.49 -0.07 3.24
C ALA A 25 -11.18 -1.54 3.62
N TYR A 26 -11.30 -1.87 4.90
CA TYR A 26 -11.02 -3.21 5.40
C TYR A 26 -11.87 -4.28 4.69
N PRO A 27 -11.27 -5.37 4.16
CA PRO A 27 -12.01 -6.43 3.49
C PRO A 27 -13.00 -7.13 4.43
N LEU A 28 -14.30 -7.04 4.15
CA LEU A 28 -15.32 -7.81 4.87
C LEU A 28 -15.67 -9.09 4.11
N PRO A 29 -16.08 -10.18 4.78
CA PRO A 29 -16.42 -11.45 4.12
C PRO A 29 -17.43 -11.34 2.98
N LYS A 30 -18.42 -10.43 3.08
CA LYS A 30 -19.40 -10.15 2.02
C LYS A 30 -18.77 -9.67 0.70
N TYR A 31 -17.53 -9.19 0.72
CA TYR A 31 -16.79 -8.67 -0.42
C TYR A 31 -15.75 -9.68 -0.96
N PHE A 32 -15.56 -10.84 -0.34
CA PHE A 32 -14.56 -11.83 -0.78
C PHE A 32 -14.74 -12.27 -2.24
N PRO A 33 -15.96 -12.56 -2.75
CA PRO A 33 -16.16 -12.86 -4.16
C PRO A 33 -15.68 -11.75 -5.11
N PHE A 34 -15.76 -10.48 -4.69
CA PHE A 34 -15.22 -9.36 -5.44
C PHE A 34 -13.68 -9.41 -5.46
N PHE A 35 -13.03 -9.61 -4.32
CA PHE A 35 -11.57 -9.70 -4.24
C PHE A 35 -10.99 -10.91 -4.99
N GLU A 36 -11.71 -12.05 -5.03
CA GLU A 36 -11.34 -13.21 -5.84
C GLU A 36 -11.30 -12.90 -7.33
N SER A 37 -12.15 -11.98 -7.79
CA SER A 37 -12.17 -11.55 -9.20
C SER A 37 -10.94 -10.75 -9.58
N LEU A 38 -10.30 -10.07 -8.62
CA LEU A 38 -9.10 -9.26 -8.84
C LEU A 38 -7.82 -10.09 -8.97
N LYS A 39 -7.86 -11.38 -8.59
CA LYS A 39 -6.70 -12.30 -8.61
C LYS A 39 -5.47 -11.70 -7.93
N LEU A 40 -5.70 -11.16 -6.74
CA LEU A 40 -4.66 -10.54 -5.93
C LEU A 40 -3.55 -11.54 -5.64
N ARG A 41 -2.31 -11.06 -5.64
CA ARG A 41 -1.13 -11.80 -5.17
C ARG A 41 -0.78 -11.41 -3.75
N SER A 42 -1.00 -10.15 -3.39
CA SER A 42 -0.68 -9.65 -2.05
C SER A 42 -1.69 -8.62 -1.56
N VAL A 43 -1.74 -8.47 -0.23
CA VAL A 43 -2.53 -7.48 0.49
C VAL A 43 -1.62 -6.75 1.46
N ILE A 44 -1.58 -5.41 1.37
CA ILE A 44 -0.89 -4.55 2.32
C ILE A 44 -1.89 -4.03 3.34
N CYS A 45 -1.73 -4.44 4.59
CA CYS A 45 -2.51 -3.94 5.73
C CYS A 45 -1.71 -2.88 6.49
N LEU A 46 -2.24 -1.67 6.56
CA LEU A 46 -1.62 -0.54 7.28
C LEU A 46 -2.09 -0.39 8.73
N ASP A 47 -2.91 -1.33 9.22
CA ASP A 47 -3.37 -1.34 10.61
C ASP A 47 -2.47 -2.22 11.49
N SER A 48 -2.22 -1.80 12.73
CA SER A 48 -1.42 -2.57 13.69
C SER A 48 -2.22 -3.66 14.39
N LYS A 49 -3.55 -3.66 14.24
CA LYS A 49 -4.42 -4.68 14.85
C LYS A 49 -4.25 -6.05 14.18
N PRO A 50 -4.42 -7.15 14.93
CA PRO A 50 -4.47 -8.48 14.36
C PRO A 50 -5.53 -8.61 13.27
N TYR A 51 -5.20 -9.36 12.22
CA TYR A 51 -6.13 -9.66 11.14
C TYR A 51 -7.20 -10.66 11.61
N TRP A 52 -8.45 -10.49 11.14
CA TRP A 52 -9.52 -11.41 11.51
C TRP A 52 -9.33 -12.80 10.91
N LYS A 53 -9.73 -13.83 11.65
CA LYS A 53 -9.57 -15.24 11.26
C LYS A 53 -10.14 -15.54 9.86
N ASN A 54 -11.38 -15.13 9.60
CA ASN A 54 -12.02 -15.35 8.29
C ASN A 54 -11.24 -14.68 7.14
N ASN A 55 -10.60 -13.54 7.41
CA ASN A 55 -9.77 -12.86 6.42
C ASN A 55 -8.47 -13.64 6.18
N LEU A 56 -7.82 -14.14 7.23
CA LEU A 56 -6.62 -14.96 7.10
C LEU A 56 -6.91 -16.24 6.30
N GLU A 57 -8.01 -16.94 6.60
CA GLU A 57 -8.46 -18.13 5.86
C GLU A 57 -8.74 -17.81 4.38
N PHE A 58 -9.34 -16.64 4.11
CA PHE A 58 -9.56 -16.18 2.74
C PHE A 58 -8.24 -15.94 1.99
N LEU A 59 -7.27 -15.29 2.64
CA LEU A 59 -5.96 -15.02 2.03
C LEU A 59 -5.22 -16.34 1.76
N GLU A 60 -5.22 -17.26 2.72
CA GLU A 60 -4.58 -18.57 2.61
C GLU A 60 -5.20 -19.42 1.48
N SER A 61 -6.52 -19.55 1.45
CA SER A 61 -7.23 -20.33 0.41
C SER A 61 -7.03 -19.79 -1.01
N ASN A 62 -6.72 -18.49 -1.14
CA ASN A 62 -6.46 -17.84 -2.41
C ASN A 62 -4.97 -17.63 -2.72
N ASN A 63 -4.06 -18.14 -1.89
CA ASN A 63 -2.60 -17.94 -2.02
C ASN A 63 -2.20 -16.46 -2.07
N ILE A 64 -2.86 -15.63 -1.27
CA ILE A 64 -2.59 -14.19 -1.18
C ILE A 64 -1.67 -13.92 0.01
N GLN A 65 -0.53 -13.27 -0.25
CA GLN A 65 0.40 -12.90 0.80
C GLN A 65 -0.09 -11.67 1.58
N LEU A 66 -0.22 -11.80 2.91
CA LEU A 66 -0.44 -10.66 3.79
C LEU A 66 0.89 -9.97 4.11
N ILE A 67 0.95 -8.66 3.89
CA ILE A 67 2.08 -7.80 4.24
C ILE A 67 1.57 -6.74 5.20
N GLN A 68 1.76 -6.97 6.50
CA GLN A 68 1.26 -6.07 7.53
C GLN A 68 2.33 -5.07 7.97
N ILE A 69 2.06 -3.78 7.74
CA ILE A 69 2.92 -2.67 8.15
C ILE A 69 2.09 -1.81 9.10
N GLY A 70 2.12 -2.19 10.38
CA GLY A 70 1.26 -1.60 11.40
C GLY A 70 1.58 -0.12 11.64
N ILE A 71 0.66 0.75 11.24
CA ILE A 71 0.65 2.16 11.67
C ILE A 71 -0.36 2.26 12.80
N SER A 72 0.16 2.44 14.02
CA SER A 72 -0.64 2.48 15.24
C SER A 72 -1.44 3.78 15.32
N ASN A 73 -2.72 3.65 15.67
CA ASN A 73 -3.45 4.77 16.25
C ASN A 73 -2.89 4.97 17.67
N GLY A 74 -2.89 6.19 18.19
CA GLY A 74 -2.35 6.46 19.53
C GLY A 74 -3.03 5.64 20.64
N PRO A 75 -2.55 5.75 21.89
CA PRO A 75 -3.06 4.95 23.02
C PRO A 75 -4.57 5.08 23.28
N THR A 76 -5.21 6.14 22.79
CA THR A 76 -6.65 6.38 22.90
C THR A 76 -7.48 5.71 21.79
N GLY A 77 -6.85 5.01 20.84
CA GLY A 77 -7.52 4.41 19.68
C GLY A 77 -8.03 5.43 18.65
N VAL A 78 -7.92 6.73 18.96
CA VAL A 78 -8.17 7.81 18.02
C VAL A 78 -6.93 7.96 17.14
N ASP A 79 -7.16 7.96 15.84
CA ASP A 79 -6.13 8.16 14.81
C ASP A 79 -5.77 9.66 14.76
N THR A 80 -5.16 10.15 15.83
CA THR A 80 -4.68 11.54 16.02
C THR A 80 -3.18 11.67 15.81
N MET A 81 -2.48 10.57 15.55
CA MET A 81 -1.02 10.56 15.40
C MET A 81 -0.60 10.76 13.95
N GLU A 82 0.55 11.41 13.79
CA GLU A 82 1.21 11.57 12.49
C GLU A 82 1.63 10.20 11.94
N ILE A 83 1.42 10.00 10.65
CA ILE A 83 1.83 8.78 9.96
C ILE A 83 3.37 8.74 9.90
N PRO A 84 4.04 7.69 10.42
CA PRO A 84 5.50 7.65 10.41
C PRO A 84 6.07 7.50 9.00
N ASP A 85 7.02 8.37 8.63
CA ASP A 85 7.73 8.34 7.35
C ASP A 85 8.34 6.96 7.05
N LYS A 86 8.87 6.30 8.08
CA LYS A 86 9.46 4.95 7.97
C LYS A 86 8.42 3.93 7.50
N SER A 87 7.24 3.90 8.12
CA SER A 87 6.18 2.94 7.78
C SER A 87 5.67 3.16 6.35
N ILE A 88 5.50 4.42 5.93
CA ILE A 88 5.12 4.74 4.56
C ILE A 88 6.21 4.35 3.57
N THR A 89 7.48 4.59 3.92
CA THR A 89 8.61 4.23 3.05
C THR A 89 8.70 2.72 2.85
N GLU A 90 8.55 1.92 3.91
CA GLU A 90 8.53 0.45 3.81
C GLU A 90 7.33 -0.04 2.98
N ALA A 91 6.14 0.54 3.20
CA ALA A 91 4.98 0.16 2.41
C ALA A 91 5.13 0.57 0.93
N LEU A 92 5.72 1.73 0.66
CA LEU A 92 5.97 2.20 -0.70
C LEU A 92 6.92 1.26 -1.44
N LYS A 93 7.98 0.75 -0.79
CA LYS A 93 8.88 -0.26 -1.37
C LYS A 93 8.13 -1.51 -1.83
N VAL A 94 7.16 -1.98 -1.04
CA VAL A 94 6.33 -3.14 -1.39
C VAL A 94 5.41 -2.83 -2.57
N VAL A 95 4.79 -1.64 -2.59
CA VAL A 95 3.89 -1.21 -3.67
C VAL A 95 4.62 -1.06 -5.00
N VAL A 96 5.85 -0.54 -5.02
CA VAL A 96 6.61 -0.35 -6.27
C VAL A 96 7.20 -1.64 -6.83
N ASP A 97 7.30 -2.70 -6.02
CA ASP A 97 7.81 -4.00 -6.46
C ASP A 97 6.72 -4.79 -7.20
N GLU A 98 6.87 -4.89 -8.52
CA GLU A 98 5.90 -5.56 -9.40
C GLU A 98 5.71 -7.05 -9.08
N ARG A 99 6.66 -7.68 -8.37
CA ARG A 99 6.53 -9.07 -7.93
C ARG A 99 5.37 -9.28 -6.95
N ASN A 100 4.90 -8.20 -6.32
CA ASN A 100 3.76 -8.23 -5.39
C ASN A 100 2.41 -8.03 -6.09
N HIS A 101 2.39 -7.71 -7.40
CA HIS A 101 1.16 -7.34 -8.11
C HIS A 101 0.40 -8.58 -8.65
N PRO A 102 -0.95 -8.52 -8.73
CA PRO A 102 -1.81 -7.41 -8.31
C PRO A 102 -1.91 -7.28 -6.78
N VAL A 103 -1.81 -6.05 -6.26
CA VAL A 103 -1.76 -5.75 -4.83
C VAL A 103 -2.97 -4.93 -4.38
N LEU A 104 -3.53 -5.25 -3.23
CA LEU A 104 -4.54 -4.44 -2.55
C LEU A 104 -3.92 -3.71 -1.36
N ILE A 105 -4.12 -2.40 -1.28
CA ILE A 105 -3.72 -1.57 -0.14
C ILE A 105 -4.96 -1.24 0.69
N HIS A 106 -4.92 -1.50 2.00
CA HIS A 106 -6.02 -1.07 2.87
C HIS A 106 -5.55 -0.70 4.29
N CYS A 107 -6.41 0.04 4.98
CA CYS A 107 -6.39 0.21 6.42
C CYS A 107 -7.77 -0.16 6.96
N LEU A 108 -8.24 0.44 8.06
CA LEU A 108 -9.61 0.22 8.52
C LEU A 108 -10.64 0.86 7.56
N GLY A 109 -10.52 2.17 7.33
CA GLY A 109 -11.49 2.94 6.54
C GLY A 109 -11.09 3.15 5.07
N GLY A 110 -9.85 2.84 4.68
CA GLY A 110 -9.34 3.09 3.33
C GLY A 110 -8.94 4.55 3.06
N LYS A 111 -9.05 5.44 4.06
CA LYS A 111 -8.97 6.90 3.88
C LYS A 111 -7.61 7.50 4.22
N HIS A 112 -7.22 7.49 5.50
CA HIS A 112 -6.07 8.23 6.03
C HIS A 112 -4.72 7.58 5.66
N ARG A 113 -4.39 6.47 6.32
CA ARG A 113 -3.15 5.70 6.09
C ARG A 113 -3.03 5.23 4.64
N THR A 114 -4.09 4.64 4.09
CA THR A 114 -4.14 4.23 2.68
C THR A 114 -4.03 5.41 1.73
N GLY A 115 -4.73 6.52 2.00
CA GLY A 115 -4.64 7.72 1.16
C GLY A 115 -3.26 8.35 1.17
N CYS A 116 -2.58 8.36 2.32
CA CYS A 116 -1.20 8.84 2.42
C CYS A 116 -0.23 7.96 1.64
N LEU A 117 -0.33 6.63 1.76
CA LEU A 117 0.51 5.71 0.98
C LEU A 117 0.25 5.86 -0.52
N VAL A 118 -1.02 5.91 -0.95
CA VAL A 118 -1.37 6.13 -2.35
C VAL A 118 -0.85 7.48 -2.85
N GLY A 119 -0.97 8.54 -2.05
CA GLY A 119 -0.44 9.86 -2.39
C GLY A 119 1.08 9.86 -2.52
N CYS A 120 1.81 9.15 -1.65
CA CYS A 120 3.26 8.96 -1.78
C CYS A 120 3.63 8.14 -3.02
N PHE A 121 2.82 7.14 -3.37
CA PHE A 121 2.97 6.43 -4.65
C PHE A 121 2.73 7.36 -5.85
N ARG A 122 1.75 8.27 -5.80
CA ARG A 122 1.58 9.29 -6.85
C ARG A 122 2.77 10.24 -6.95
N LYS A 123 3.42 10.61 -5.83
CA LYS A 123 4.68 11.35 -5.85
C LYS A 123 5.78 10.56 -6.57
N PHE A 124 5.90 9.26 -6.30
CA PHE A 124 6.82 8.38 -7.02
C PHE A 124 6.51 8.32 -8.53
N GLN A 125 5.25 8.46 -8.93
CA GLN A 125 4.81 8.59 -10.32
C GLN A 125 4.99 10.02 -10.89
N ASN A 126 5.68 10.92 -10.19
CA ASN A 126 5.87 12.34 -10.54
C ASN A 126 4.56 13.12 -10.76
N TRP A 127 3.48 12.78 -10.06
CA TRP A 127 2.26 13.58 -10.09
C TRP A 127 2.46 14.94 -9.41
N GLY A 128 1.80 15.97 -9.92
CA GLY A 128 1.78 17.28 -9.28
C GLY A 128 1.03 17.26 -7.95
N LEU A 129 1.60 17.89 -6.92
CA LEU A 129 1.03 17.94 -5.57
C LEU A 129 -0.47 18.32 -5.52
N PRO A 130 -0.98 19.31 -6.28
CA PRO A 130 -2.41 19.64 -6.29
C PRO A 130 -3.31 18.45 -6.71
N ALA A 131 -2.87 17.64 -7.68
CA ALA A 131 -3.61 16.47 -8.12
C ALA A 131 -3.62 15.37 -7.04
N ILE A 132 -2.49 15.18 -6.36
CA ILE A 132 -2.35 14.23 -5.24
C ILE A 132 -3.30 14.59 -4.09
N LEU A 133 -3.29 15.86 -3.66
CA LEU A 133 -4.16 16.32 -2.57
C LEU A 133 -5.64 16.24 -2.96
N LYS A 134 -5.97 16.47 -4.25
CA LYS A 134 -7.33 16.31 -4.77
C LYS A 134 -7.79 14.84 -4.71
N GLU A 135 -6.96 13.90 -5.17
CA GLU A 135 -7.27 12.46 -5.09
C GLU A 135 -7.45 12.02 -3.63
N TYR A 136 -6.55 12.42 -2.73
CA TYR A 136 -6.68 12.12 -1.30
C TYR A 136 -8.03 12.62 -0.75
N LYS A 137 -8.39 13.90 -1.00
CA LYS A 137 -9.65 14.49 -0.53
C LYS A 137 -10.88 13.80 -1.09
N GLN A 138 -10.81 13.33 -2.34
CA GLN A 138 -11.91 12.61 -2.97
C GLN A 138 -12.24 11.30 -2.26
N PHE A 139 -11.23 10.51 -1.87
CA PHE A 139 -11.42 9.27 -1.11
C PHE A 139 -11.74 9.53 0.38
N ALA A 140 -11.03 10.46 1.02
CA ALA A 140 -11.26 10.76 2.43
C ALA A 140 -12.65 11.41 2.66
N GLY A 141 -13.13 12.21 1.70
CA GLY A 141 -14.39 12.93 1.79
C GLY A 141 -14.45 13.83 3.02
N VAL A 142 -15.57 13.80 3.74
CA VAL A 142 -15.76 14.54 5.01
C VAL A 142 -14.78 14.14 6.11
N MET A 143 -14.09 12.99 5.96
CA MET A 143 -13.10 12.51 6.91
C MET A 143 -11.68 12.98 6.57
N SER A 144 -11.49 13.82 5.55
CA SER A 144 -10.19 14.42 5.21
C SER A 144 -9.57 15.11 6.43
N ARG A 145 -8.26 14.93 6.65
CA ARG A 145 -7.53 15.53 7.77
C ARG A 145 -6.41 16.44 7.29
N GLU A 146 -6.24 17.57 7.97
CA GLU A 146 -5.13 18.49 7.69
C GLU A 146 -3.76 17.88 8.00
N ILE A 147 -3.66 16.98 8.99
CA ILE A 147 -2.40 16.28 9.30
C ILE A 147 -1.92 15.40 8.14
N ASP A 148 -2.83 14.70 7.47
CA ASP A 148 -2.52 13.88 6.29
C ASP A 148 -2.12 14.76 5.10
N LEU A 149 -2.81 15.88 4.90
CA LEU A 149 -2.45 16.85 3.85
C LEU A 149 -1.09 17.48 4.12
N ALA A 150 -0.77 17.81 5.37
CA ALA A 150 0.53 18.32 5.78
C ALA A 150 1.63 17.27 5.57
N PHE A 151 1.37 16.01 5.93
CA PHE A 151 2.25 14.88 5.66
C PHE A 151 2.52 14.74 4.16
N LEU A 152 1.47 14.72 3.32
CA LEU A 152 1.61 14.64 1.87
C LEU A 152 2.36 15.83 1.27
N LYS A 153 2.31 17.01 1.88
CA LYS A 153 3.13 18.15 1.44
C LYS A 153 4.60 17.95 1.81
N ARG A 154 4.87 17.54 3.06
CA ARG A 154 6.20 17.41 3.65
C ARG A 154 7.00 16.19 3.16
N TYR A 155 6.34 15.05 2.96
CA TYR A 155 7.03 13.78 2.71
C TYR A 155 7.70 13.78 1.33
N ASP A 156 9.01 13.64 1.29
CA ASP A 156 9.76 13.42 0.06
C ASP A 156 9.95 11.92 -0.17
N ALA A 157 9.38 11.42 -1.27
CA ALA A 157 9.57 10.03 -1.65
C ALA A 157 11.06 9.78 -1.92
N PRO A 158 11.70 8.81 -1.23
CA PRO A 158 13.07 8.46 -1.52
C PRO A 158 13.21 8.13 -3.02
N CYS A 159 14.38 8.40 -3.60
CA CYS A 159 14.71 8.01 -4.96
C CYS A 159 14.83 6.47 -5.06
N LEU A 160 13.69 5.78 -5.02
CA LEU A 160 13.58 4.36 -5.24
C LEU A 160 13.92 4.11 -6.71
N LYS A 161 15.16 3.69 -7.00
CA LYS A 161 15.54 3.31 -8.36
C LYS A 161 14.62 2.18 -8.80
N ARG A 162 13.94 2.36 -9.94
CA ARG A 162 13.19 1.29 -10.61
C ARG A 162 14.17 0.14 -10.85
N GLN A 163 13.94 -1.01 -10.23
CA GLN A 163 14.71 -2.22 -10.58
C GLN A 163 14.41 -2.51 -12.07
N PRO A 164 15.42 -2.66 -12.93
CA PRO A 164 15.18 -2.97 -14.32
C PRO A 164 14.49 -4.34 -14.40
N SER A 165 13.23 -4.36 -14.86
CA SER A 165 12.60 -5.60 -15.29
C SER A 165 13.37 -6.11 -16.51
N SER A 166 13.78 -7.37 -16.47
CA SER A 166 14.47 -8.02 -17.58
C SER A 166 13.51 -8.20 -18.76
N SER A 167 13.48 -7.24 -19.69
CA SER A 167 13.25 -7.47 -21.14
C SER A 167 13.53 -6.22 -21.98
N SER A 168 14.71 -6.26 -22.61
CA SER A 168 15.12 -5.68 -23.91
C SER A 168 14.76 -4.23 -24.32
N SER A 169 15.83 -3.42 -24.37
CA SER A 169 16.33 -2.64 -25.53
C SER A 169 15.55 -1.42 -26.06
N LEU A 170 16.04 -0.20 -25.72
CA LEU A 170 16.67 0.80 -26.62
C LEU A 170 16.48 2.25 -26.12
N VAL A 171 17.61 2.81 -25.67
CA VAL A 171 18.13 4.20 -25.61
C VAL A 171 17.18 5.42 -25.79
N GLY A 172 17.28 6.37 -24.86
CA GLY A 172 17.00 7.82 -25.03
C GLY A 172 17.33 8.63 -23.76
N PRO A 173 17.81 9.89 -23.86
CA PRO A 173 18.89 10.40 -23.01
C PRO A 173 18.48 11.13 -21.72
N ASP A 174 19.37 11.00 -20.74
CA ASP A 174 19.83 11.94 -19.71
C ASP A 174 18.87 13.04 -19.22
N SER A 175 18.47 12.90 -17.95
CA SER A 175 18.21 14.03 -17.06
C SER A 175 18.95 13.83 -15.74
N PRO A 176 19.65 14.85 -15.22
CA PRO A 176 20.61 14.69 -14.15
C PRO A 176 19.88 14.67 -12.80
N CYS A 177 19.66 13.48 -12.23
CA CYS A 177 19.30 13.37 -10.82
C CYS A 177 20.55 12.98 -10.01
N CYS A 178 21.20 14.04 -9.51
CA CYS A 178 22.10 14.07 -8.36
C CYS A 178 23.20 13.00 -8.31
N ALA A 179 24.32 13.29 -8.96
CA ALA A 179 25.61 12.81 -8.49
C ALA A 179 26.05 13.68 -7.31
N ASP A 180 26.15 13.10 -6.11
CA ASP A 180 27.45 13.00 -5.44
C ASP A 180 27.38 12.23 -4.12
N LYS A 181 28.24 11.21 -4.07
CA LYS A 181 29.02 10.65 -2.96
C LYS A 181 28.30 10.29 -1.66
N LEU A 182 28.09 8.99 -1.49
CA LEU A 182 28.44 8.34 -0.22
C LEU A 182 29.10 6.99 -0.49
N THR A 183 30.41 6.96 -0.28
CA THR A 183 31.24 5.77 -0.16
C THR A 183 30.88 5.05 1.13
N ASP A 184 30.32 3.85 1.01
CA ASP A 184 30.71 2.63 1.74
C ASP A 184 29.57 1.61 1.60
N ALA A 185 29.77 0.67 0.68
CA ALA A 185 28.93 -0.51 0.58
C ALA A 185 29.26 -1.43 1.77
N LYS A 186 28.40 -1.42 2.79
CA LYS A 186 28.22 -2.60 3.64
C LYS A 186 27.02 -3.36 3.11
N GLU A 187 27.30 -4.52 2.53
CA GLU A 187 26.31 -5.54 2.22
C GLU A 187 25.48 -5.83 3.48
N PHE A 188 24.22 -5.41 3.48
CA PHE A 188 23.24 -5.93 4.43
C PHE A 188 22.69 -7.24 3.87
N VAL A 189 23.41 -8.33 4.18
CA VAL A 189 22.84 -9.67 4.16
C VAL A 189 21.79 -9.70 5.29
N TYR A 190 20.51 -9.76 4.93
CA TYR A 190 19.46 -10.04 5.92
C TYR A 190 19.61 -11.50 6.38
N PRO A 191 19.75 -11.76 7.70
CA PRO A 191 19.61 -13.11 8.20
C PRO A 191 18.14 -13.56 8.04
N PRO A 192 17.86 -14.86 7.83
CA PRO A 192 16.51 -15.40 7.91
C PRO A 192 16.00 -15.18 9.34
N GLY A 193 15.09 -14.23 9.52
CA GLY A 193 14.53 -13.87 10.81
C GLY A 193 13.32 -14.73 11.13
N ASP A 194 13.46 -15.52 12.18
CA ASP A 194 12.46 -16.39 12.77
C ASP A 194 11.14 -15.67 13.06
N ILE A 195 10.06 -16.12 12.43
CA ILE A 195 8.70 -15.79 12.85
C ILE A 195 8.33 -16.82 13.91
N GLU A 196 8.49 -16.46 15.18
CA GLU A 196 7.93 -17.23 16.29
C GLU A 196 6.41 -17.28 16.16
N ILE A 197 5.91 -18.45 15.79
CA ILE A 197 4.50 -18.81 15.90
C ILE A 197 4.20 -18.93 17.40
N GLN A 198 3.70 -17.86 18.01
CA GLN A 198 3.05 -17.98 19.32
C GLN A 198 1.67 -18.60 19.15
N THR A 199 1.64 -19.91 18.97
CA THR A 199 0.56 -20.74 19.51
C THR A 199 0.65 -20.71 21.02
N ARG A 200 -0.43 -20.36 21.72
CA ARG A 200 -0.84 -21.03 22.97
C ARG A 200 -2.20 -20.55 23.50
N TYR A 201 -3.05 -21.57 23.69
CA TYR A 201 -4.23 -21.75 24.54
C TYR A 201 -5.44 -20.83 24.38
#